data_AF-A0A6J8C8U1-F1
#
_entry.id   AF-A0A6J8C8U1-F1
#
_cell.length_a   1.000
_cell.length_b   1.000
_cell.length_c   1.000
_cell.angle_alpha   90.00
_cell.angle_beta   90.00
_cell.angle_gamma   90.00
#
_symmetry.space_group_name_H-M   'P 1'
#
loop_
_entity.id
_entity.type
_entity.pdbx_description
1 polymer ?
#
loop_
_entity_poly.entity_id
_entity_poly.type
_entity_poly.pdbx_seq_one_letter_code
_entity_poly.pdbx_strand_id
1 'polypeptide(L)'
;MGIASTFYDDLGAKTLHKWAGIEDGRHLNEEIVHLVQSDERFMSVKHNIETTDLLTIDEVSMVSAKTFNNVEVLCRKIRDNAKYFGGIQVILSGDFYQLPPVPNKIIGDSGSHCFKLPWFNDCFPHKVQLNIIHRQSETELIQCINALEKGELSNENIAFLNSLDRPLPNEDTAVHLYARNYDVDIFNYNKIQQLQGELETYKVNDVGSDFYLRKFLAQRIWV
;
A
#
# COMPACT_ATOMS: atom_id res chain seq x y z
N MET A 1 2.79 7.34 7.52
CA MET A 1 2.04 7.35 6.25
C MET A 1 2.99 7.85 5.16
N GLY A 2 2.99 7.23 3.99
CA GLY A 2 3.80 7.68 2.85
C GLY A 2 3.15 8.88 2.13
N ILE A 3 3.90 9.56 1.28
CA ILE A 3 3.49 10.79 0.57
C ILE A 3 2.16 10.59 -0.20
N ALA A 4 1.97 9.43 -0.84
CA ALA A 4 0.74 9.10 -1.54
C ALA A 4 -0.49 9.04 -0.61
N SER A 5 -0.32 8.51 0.61
CA SER A 5 -1.43 8.42 1.59
C SER A 5 -1.90 9.80 2.02
N THR A 6 -1.00 10.76 2.19
CA THR A 6 -1.35 12.12 2.65
C THR A 6 -2.17 12.90 1.62
N PHE A 7 -1.92 12.69 0.33
CA PHE A 7 -2.73 13.32 -0.74
C PHE A 7 -4.17 12.79 -0.77
N TYR A 8 -4.37 11.54 -0.39
CA TYR A 8 -5.68 10.90 -0.41
C TYR A 8 -6.48 11.06 0.90
N ASP A 9 -5.84 11.48 1.99
CA ASP A 9 -6.50 11.70 3.28
C ASP A 9 -7.58 12.80 3.19
N ASP A 10 -7.34 13.87 2.44
CA ASP A 10 -8.30 14.96 2.19
C ASP A 10 -9.54 14.49 1.41
N LEU A 11 -9.43 13.37 0.69
CA LEU A 11 -10.53 12.73 -0.03
C LEU A 11 -11.23 11.64 0.81
N GLY A 12 -10.87 11.50 2.09
CA GLY A 12 -11.42 10.48 2.98
C GLY A 12 -11.00 9.05 2.61
N ALA A 13 -9.93 8.89 1.83
CA ALA A 13 -9.43 7.59 1.46
C ALA A 13 -8.92 6.83 2.69
N LYS A 14 -8.89 5.51 2.58
CA LYS A 14 -8.41 4.63 3.64
C LYS A 14 -7.74 3.42 3.00
N THR A 15 -6.86 2.75 3.74
CA THR A 15 -6.25 1.51 3.26
C THR A 15 -7.33 0.46 2.99
N LEU A 16 -7.12 -0.37 1.97
CA LEU A 16 -8.05 -1.45 1.63
C LEU A 16 -8.35 -2.36 2.83
N HIS A 17 -7.33 -2.61 3.66
CA HIS A 17 -7.46 -3.38 4.89
C HIS A 17 -8.45 -2.77 5.88
N LYS A 18 -8.37 -1.45 6.10
CA LYS A 18 -9.29 -0.72 6.97
C LYS A 18 -10.69 -0.62 6.37
N TRP A 19 -10.80 -0.43 5.05
CA TRP A 19 -12.10 -0.37 4.36
C TRP A 19 -12.87 -1.68 4.47
N ALA A 20 -12.19 -2.81 4.23
CA ALA A 20 -12.77 -4.15 4.25
C ALA A 20 -12.81 -4.78 5.64
N GLY A 21 -12.28 -4.12 6.68
CA GLY A 21 -12.29 -4.66 8.04
C GLY A 21 -11.43 -5.92 8.22
N ILE A 22 -10.50 -6.20 7.31
CA ILE A 22 -9.68 -7.42 7.35
C ILE A 22 -8.48 -7.33 8.30
N GLU A 23 -8.30 -6.18 8.97
CA GLU A 23 -7.20 -5.89 9.90
C GLU A 23 -5.83 -6.25 9.29
N ASP A 24 -5.12 -7.22 9.88
CA ASP A 24 -3.83 -7.73 9.43
C ASP A 24 -3.94 -9.00 8.56
N GLY A 25 -5.15 -9.37 8.15
CA GLY A 25 -5.44 -10.51 7.29
C GLY A 25 -5.44 -11.87 8.00
N ARG A 26 -5.42 -11.92 9.33
CA ARG A 26 -5.39 -13.19 10.10
C ARG A 26 -6.73 -13.92 10.16
N HIS A 27 -7.86 -13.22 10.00
CA HIS A 27 -9.17 -13.85 10.08
C HIS A 27 -9.50 -14.63 8.81
N LEU A 28 -10.08 -15.82 8.98
CA LEU A 28 -10.59 -16.61 7.86
C LEU A 28 -11.84 -15.94 7.28
N ASN A 29 -12.08 -16.09 5.96
CA ASN A 29 -13.21 -15.43 5.29
C ASN A 29 -14.57 -15.74 5.95
N GLU A 30 -14.76 -16.95 6.46
CA GLU A 30 -15.99 -17.35 7.16
C GLU A 30 -16.13 -16.67 8.53
N GLU A 31 -15.02 -16.49 9.25
CA GLU A 31 -14.99 -15.76 10.52
C GLU A 31 -15.26 -14.27 10.29
N ILE A 32 -14.67 -13.67 9.26
CA ILE A 32 -14.91 -12.25 8.93
C ILE A 32 -16.37 -12.04 8.55
N VAL A 33 -16.97 -12.92 7.74
CA VAL A 33 -18.37 -12.79 7.36
C VAL A 33 -19.29 -12.88 8.58
N HIS A 34 -19.04 -13.84 9.48
CA HIS A 34 -19.80 -13.93 10.72
C HIS A 34 -19.63 -12.67 11.58
N LEU A 35 -18.39 -12.22 11.80
CA LEU A 35 -18.08 -11.01 12.56
C LEU A 35 -18.75 -9.77 11.96
N VAL A 36 -18.71 -9.59 10.64
CA VAL A 36 -19.34 -8.44 9.97
C VAL A 36 -20.87 -8.47 10.07
N GLN A 37 -21.47 -9.66 10.22
CA GLN A 37 -22.91 -9.80 10.40
C GLN A 37 -23.37 -9.69 11.86
N SER A 38 -22.55 -10.13 12.82
CA SER A 38 -22.96 -10.33 14.22
C SER A 38 -22.34 -9.35 15.21
N ASP A 39 -21.26 -8.66 14.84
CA ASP A 39 -20.45 -7.88 15.77
C ASP A 39 -20.55 -6.37 15.46
N GLU A 40 -20.99 -5.60 16.47
CA GLU A 40 -21.15 -4.15 16.36
C GLU A 40 -19.87 -3.43 15.93
N ARG A 41 -18.69 -3.99 16.25
CA ARG A 41 -17.38 -3.43 15.86
C ARG A 41 -17.20 -3.38 14.34
N PHE A 42 -17.86 -4.26 13.60
CA PHE A 42 -17.77 -4.37 12.15
C PHE A 42 -18.94 -3.68 11.42
N MET A 43 -19.83 -3.00 12.13
CA MET A 43 -20.96 -2.27 11.52
C MET A 43 -20.50 -1.24 10.49
N SER A 44 -19.38 -0.55 10.75
CA SER A 44 -18.79 0.39 9.80
C SER A 44 -18.31 -0.28 8.51
N VAL A 45 -17.79 -1.51 8.60
CA VAL A 45 -17.31 -2.32 7.47
C VAL A 45 -18.49 -2.81 6.64
N LYS A 46 -19.52 -3.35 7.31
CA LYS A 46 -20.77 -3.74 6.68
C LYS A 46 -21.37 -2.57 5.91
N HIS A 47 -21.50 -1.42 6.58
CA HIS A 47 -22.04 -0.20 5.98
C HIS A 47 -21.21 0.27 4.78
N ASN A 48 -19.88 0.26 4.86
CA ASN A 48 -19.01 0.60 3.73
C ASN A 48 -19.35 -0.30 2.52
N ILE A 49 -19.40 -1.62 2.71
CA ILE A 49 -19.58 -2.58 1.62
C ILE A 49 -21.00 -2.54 1.04
N GLU A 50 -22.03 -2.33 1.87
CA GLU A 50 -23.43 -2.22 1.42
C GLU A 50 -23.69 -0.93 0.64
N THR A 51 -23.06 0.18 1.04
CA THR A 51 -23.32 1.50 0.45
C THR A 51 -22.34 1.91 -0.65
N THR A 52 -21.23 1.18 -0.83
CA THR A 52 -20.26 1.48 -1.90
C THR A 52 -20.80 0.99 -3.24
N ASP A 53 -20.99 1.91 -4.18
CA ASP A 53 -21.29 1.59 -5.57
C ASP A 53 -20.01 1.46 -6.43
N LEU A 54 -18.97 2.24 -6.09
CA LEU A 54 -17.69 2.30 -6.79
C LEU A 54 -16.52 2.19 -5.80
N LEU A 55 -15.66 1.18 -6.00
CA LEU A 55 -14.44 0.97 -5.24
C LEU A 55 -13.21 1.21 -6.13
N THR A 56 -12.45 2.27 -5.84
CA THR A 56 -11.16 2.52 -6.49
C THR A 56 -10.03 2.06 -5.58
N ILE A 57 -9.13 1.25 -6.12
CA ILE A 57 -7.93 0.76 -5.43
C ILE A 57 -6.72 1.27 -6.19
N ASP A 58 -6.01 2.22 -5.58
CA ASP A 58 -4.71 2.68 -6.08
C ASP A 58 -3.57 1.81 -5.55
N GLU A 59 -2.45 1.79 -6.28
CA GLU A 59 -1.28 0.95 -6.00
C GLU A 59 -1.62 -0.54 -5.80
N VAL A 60 -2.46 -1.08 -6.71
CA VAL A 60 -2.91 -2.47 -6.67
C VAL A 60 -1.76 -3.50 -6.75
N SER A 61 -0.58 -3.06 -7.21
CA SER A 61 0.64 -3.88 -7.31
C SER A 61 1.08 -4.46 -5.96
N MET A 62 0.85 -3.73 -4.87
CA MET A 62 1.17 -4.15 -3.51
C MET A 62 0.06 -4.98 -2.84
N VAL A 63 -1.09 -5.18 -3.51
CA VAL A 63 -2.19 -5.99 -2.98
C VAL A 63 -2.01 -7.45 -3.38
N SER A 64 -1.87 -8.32 -2.38
CA SER A 64 -1.71 -9.76 -2.61
C SER A 64 -3.00 -10.41 -3.12
N ALA A 65 -2.87 -11.52 -3.83
CA ALA A 65 -3.96 -12.37 -4.26
C ALA A 65 -4.83 -12.84 -3.10
N LYS A 66 -4.21 -13.15 -1.95
CA LYS A 66 -4.94 -13.58 -0.76
C LYS A 66 -5.84 -12.45 -0.25
N THR A 67 -5.27 -11.27 -0.02
CA THR A 67 -6.00 -10.09 0.45
C THR A 67 -7.11 -9.72 -0.52
N PHE A 68 -6.80 -9.65 -1.82
CA PHE A 68 -7.76 -9.29 -2.84
C PHE A 68 -8.94 -10.27 -2.92
N ASN A 69 -8.66 -11.58 -2.83
CA ASN A 69 -9.70 -12.61 -2.80
C ASN A 69 -10.56 -12.56 -1.53
N ASN A 70 -9.97 -12.26 -0.38
CA ASN A 70 -10.72 -12.10 0.85
C ASN A 70 -11.71 -10.93 0.75
N VAL A 71 -11.28 -9.79 0.22
CA VAL A 71 -12.15 -8.62 0.00
C VAL A 71 -13.29 -8.97 -0.97
N GLU A 72 -12.98 -9.64 -2.08
CA GLU A 72 -13.95 -10.02 -3.08
C GLU A 72 -15.04 -10.94 -2.49
N VAL A 73 -14.62 -11.99 -1.75
CA VAL A 73 -15.53 -12.94 -1.08
C VAL A 73 -16.39 -12.23 -0.05
N LEU A 74 -15.79 -11.34 0.74
CA LEU A 74 -16.49 -10.57 1.76
C LEU A 74 -17.59 -9.69 1.14
N CYS A 75 -17.27 -8.99 0.04
CA CYS A 75 -18.25 -8.16 -0.66
C CYS A 75 -19.42 -8.97 -1.20
N ARG A 76 -19.16 -10.15 -1.81
CA ARG A 76 -20.22 -11.05 -2.29
C ARG A 76 -21.15 -11.52 -1.17
N LYS A 77 -20.57 -11.88 -0.03
CA LYS A 77 -21.31 -12.41 1.13
C LYS A 77 -22.15 -11.35 1.82
N ILE A 78 -21.62 -10.13 2.00
CA ILE A 78 -22.35 -9.05 2.67
C ILE A 78 -23.49 -8.52 1.78
N ARG A 79 -23.23 -8.35 0.47
CA ARG A 79 -24.24 -7.82 -0.46
C ARG A 79 -25.24 -8.88 -0.94
N ASP A 80 -25.09 -10.13 -0.49
CA ASP A 80 -25.84 -11.30 -0.96
C ASP A 80 -26.00 -11.34 -2.48
N ASN A 81 -24.89 -11.14 -3.18
CA ASN A 81 -24.87 -11.00 -4.64
C ASN A 81 -23.73 -11.84 -5.23
N ALA A 82 -24.09 -12.74 -6.14
CA ALA A 82 -23.16 -13.69 -6.75
C ALA A 82 -22.16 -13.05 -7.73
N LYS A 83 -22.42 -11.83 -8.21
CA LYS A 83 -21.46 -11.08 -9.06
C LYS A 83 -20.18 -10.79 -8.27
N TYR A 84 -19.04 -10.71 -8.96
CA TYR A 84 -17.77 -10.34 -8.32
C TYR A 84 -17.91 -9.05 -7.51
N PHE A 85 -17.24 -9.01 -6.35
CA PHE A 85 -17.34 -7.92 -5.37
C PHE A 85 -18.79 -7.56 -4.97
N GLY A 86 -19.73 -8.51 -5.04
CA GLY A 86 -21.14 -8.26 -4.74
C GLY A 86 -21.79 -7.24 -5.68
N GLY A 87 -21.25 -7.08 -6.88
CA GLY A 87 -21.75 -6.14 -7.89
C GLY A 87 -21.23 -4.70 -7.75
N ILE A 88 -20.29 -4.44 -6.85
CA ILE A 88 -19.58 -3.15 -6.77
C ILE A 88 -18.77 -2.96 -8.05
N GLN A 89 -18.81 -1.75 -8.63
CA GLN A 89 -17.90 -1.40 -9.72
C GLN A 89 -16.49 -1.22 -9.13
N VAL A 90 -15.50 -1.95 -9.64
CA VAL A 90 -14.12 -1.85 -9.12
C VAL A 90 -13.21 -1.25 -10.18
N ILE A 91 -12.45 -0.22 -9.80
CA ILE A 91 -11.39 0.39 -10.61
C ILE A 91 -10.05 0.11 -9.92
N LEU A 92 -9.13 -0.49 -10.66
CA LEU A 92 -7.78 -0.74 -10.19
C LEU A 92 -6.81 0.22 -10.89
N SER A 93 -5.96 0.85 -10.12
CA SER A 93 -4.83 1.67 -10.58
C SER A 93 -3.55 1.13 -9.96
N GLY A 94 -2.47 1.14 -10.72
CA GLY A 94 -1.15 0.72 -10.25
C GLY A 94 -0.31 0.11 -11.36
N ASP A 95 0.92 -0.21 -11.01
CA ASP A 95 1.93 -0.73 -11.92
C ASP A 95 2.61 -1.96 -11.32
N PHE A 96 2.41 -3.12 -11.96
CA PHE A 96 2.93 -4.40 -11.49
C PHE A 96 4.45 -4.58 -11.71
N TYR A 97 5.11 -3.67 -12.42
CA TYR A 97 6.57 -3.62 -12.49
C TYR A 97 7.21 -2.91 -11.28
N GLN A 98 6.40 -2.23 -10.45
CA GLN A 98 6.85 -1.63 -9.21
C GLN A 98 6.88 -2.66 -8.06
N LEU A 99 6.72 -2.20 -6.81
CA LEU A 99 6.86 -3.05 -5.64
C LEU A 99 5.79 -4.15 -5.60
N PRO A 100 6.18 -5.42 -5.40
CA PRO A 100 5.25 -6.52 -5.24
C PRO A 100 4.60 -6.52 -3.84
N PRO A 101 3.55 -7.32 -3.63
CA PRO A 101 2.97 -7.51 -2.31
C PRO A 101 4.00 -8.10 -1.35
N VAL A 102 4.03 -7.62 -0.10
CA VAL A 102 4.93 -8.14 0.93
C VAL A 102 4.38 -9.48 1.45
N PRO A 103 5.13 -10.59 1.35
CA PRO A 103 4.69 -11.88 1.88
C PRO A 103 4.49 -11.86 3.39
N ASN A 104 3.46 -12.55 3.88
CA ASN A 104 3.18 -12.67 5.31
C ASN A 104 2.94 -14.15 5.69
N LYS A 105 3.99 -14.78 6.20
CA LYS A 105 3.97 -16.20 6.60
C LYS A 105 3.00 -16.50 7.74
N ILE A 106 2.72 -15.53 8.63
CA ILE A 106 1.82 -15.73 9.78
C ILE A 106 0.41 -16.04 9.31
N ILE A 107 -0.01 -15.42 8.21
CA ILE A 107 -1.33 -15.62 7.62
C ILE A 107 -1.28 -16.53 6.40
N GLY A 108 -0.14 -17.14 6.07
CA GLY A 108 0.02 -17.96 4.87
C GLY A 108 -0.18 -17.17 3.56
N ASP A 109 0.17 -15.89 3.54
CA ASP A 109 0.23 -15.08 2.32
C ASP A 109 1.63 -15.20 1.70
N SER A 110 1.68 -15.70 0.46
CA SER A 110 2.92 -15.87 -0.29
C SER A 110 3.39 -14.59 -0.99
N GLY A 111 2.61 -13.49 -0.93
CA GLY A 111 2.90 -12.27 -1.68
C GLY A 111 2.64 -12.41 -3.19
N SER A 112 1.81 -13.38 -3.59
CA SER A 112 1.41 -13.54 -4.99
C SER A 112 0.58 -12.35 -5.47
N HIS A 113 0.82 -11.82 -6.67
CA HIS A 113 0.04 -10.71 -7.22
C HIS A 113 -1.43 -11.08 -7.46
N CYS A 114 -2.32 -10.10 -7.24
CA CYS A 114 -3.77 -10.27 -7.42
C CYS A 114 -4.20 -10.71 -8.83
N PHE A 115 -3.49 -10.28 -9.89
CA PHE A 115 -3.81 -10.66 -11.27
C PHE A 115 -3.65 -12.17 -11.55
N LYS A 116 -3.00 -12.92 -10.65
CA LYS A 116 -2.86 -14.38 -10.74
C LYS A 116 -4.10 -15.15 -10.28
N LEU A 117 -5.10 -14.46 -9.73
CA LEU A 117 -6.36 -15.11 -9.33
C LEU A 117 -7.11 -15.61 -10.57
N PRO A 118 -7.68 -16.83 -10.54
CA PRO A 118 -8.33 -17.42 -11.72
C PRO A 118 -9.44 -16.56 -12.31
N TRP A 119 -10.18 -15.87 -11.45
CA TRP A 119 -11.32 -15.03 -11.81
C TRP A 119 -10.94 -13.59 -12.18
N PHE A 120 -9.67 -13.19 -12.05
CA PHE A 120 -9.26 -11.79 -12.20
C PHE A 120 -9.62 -11.24 -13.59
N ASN A 121 -9.33 -11.99 -14.65
CA ASN A 121 -9.62 -11.55 -16.02
C ASN A 121 -11.13 -11.48 -16.32
N ASP A 122 -11.93 -12.33 -15.68
CA ASP A 122 -13.39 -12.32 -15.83
C ASP A 122 -13.99 -11.09 -15.13
N CYS A 123 -13.42 -10.69 -13.99
CA CYS A 123 -13.82 -9.51 -13.24
C CYS A 123 -13.30 -8.19 -13.87
N PHE A 124 -12.11 -8.21 -14.48
CA PHE A 124 -11.44 -7.05 -15.05
C PHE A 124 -11.14 -7.23 -16.56
N PRO A 125 -12.19 -7.27 -17.40
CA PRO A 125 -12.02 -7.44 -18.84
C PRO A 125 -11.45 -6.20 -19.53
N HIS A 126 -11.65 -5.01 -18.94
CA HIS A 126 -11.16 -3.74 -19.48
C HIS A 126 -9.81 -3.38 -18.86
N LYS A 127 -8.79 -3.22 -19.70
CA LYS A 127 -7.43 -2.85 -19.31
C LYS A 127 -6.98 -1.69 -20.16
N VAL A 128 -6.56 -0.61 -19.52
CA VAL A 128 -6.08 0.61 -20.18
C VAL A 128 -4.66 0.85 -19.74
N GLN A 129 -3.74 0.92 -20.69
CA GLN A 129 -2.35 1.30 -20.44
C GLN A 129 -2.17 2.78 -20.75
N LEU A 130 -1.68 3.54 -19.78
CA LEU A 130 -1.32 4.94 -19.96
C LEU A 130 0.11 5.02 -20.51
N ASN A 131 0.29 5.73 -21.63
CA ASN A 131 1.58 5.81 -22.33
C ASN A 131 2.24 7.19 -22.22
N ILE A 132 1.55 8.19 -21.66
CA ILE A 132 2.04 9.56 -21.55
C ILE A 132 2.62 9.75 -20.15
N ILE A 133 3.91 10.05 -20.09
CA ILE A 133 4.61 10.36 -18.84
C ILE A 133 4.44 11.85 -18.55
N HIS A 134 3.84 12.16 -17.41
CA HIS A 134 3.61 13.54 -16.96
C HIS A 134 4.56 14.00 -15.85
N ARG A 135 5.17 13.07 -15.12
CA ARG A 135 5.96 13.38 -13.91
C ARG A 135 7.33 13.99 -14.24
N GLN A 136 7.94 13.55 -15.34
CA GLN A 136 9.24 14.04 -15.81
C GLN A 136 9.11 14.44 -17.29
N SER A 137 9.95 15.39 -17.71
CA SER A 137 9.99 15.88 -19.10
C SER A 137 11.34 15.65 -19.77
N GLU A 138 12.35 15.32 -18.98
CA GLU A 138 13.73 15.11 -19.36
C GLU A 138 13.88 13.77 -20.08
N THR A 139 14.20 13.81 -21.38
CA THR A 139 14.22 12.63 -22.23
C THR A 139 15.22 11.57 -21.77
N GLU A 140 16.42 11.97 -21.36
CA GLU A 140 17.46 11.05 -20.86
C GLU A 140 17.01 10.33 -19.58
N LEU A 141 16.38 11.05 -18.66
CA LEU A 141 15.85 10.48 -17.41
C LEU A 141 14.71 9.50 -17.71
N ILE A 142 13.79 9.85 -18.60
CA ILE A 142 12.68 8.99 -19.02
C ILE A 142 13.20 7.70 -19.65
N GLN A 143 14.17 7.79 -20.56
CA GLN A 143 14.79 6.63 -21.20
C GLN A 143 15.47 5.73 -20.17
N CYS A 144 16.22 6.32 -19.23
CA CYS A 144 16.87 5.58 -18.17
C CYS A 144 15.88 4.86 -17.24
N ILE A 145 14.79 5.53 -16.83
CA ILE A 145 13.75 4.92 -15.96
C ILE A 145 13.04 3.77 -16.68
N ASN A 146 12.63 3.97 -17.94
CA ASN A 146 11.95 2.93 -18.72
C ASN A 146 12.85 1.70 -18.97
N ALA A 147 14.16 1.91 -19.12
CA ALA A 147 15.12 0.82 -19.25
C ALA A 147 15.33 0.09 -17.91
N LEU A 148 15.35 0.82 -16.79
CA LEU A 148 15.43 0.26 -15.45
C LEU A 148 14.21 -0.63 -15.14
N GLU A 149 13.01 -0.16 -15.49
CA GLU A 149 11.75 -0.90 -15.33
C GLU A 149 11.79 -2.28 -16.02
N LYS A 150 12.41 -2.36 -17.20
CA LYS A 150 12.56 -3.60 -17.98
C LYS A 150 13.77 -4.44 -17.58
N GLY A 151 14.67 -3.90 -16.77
CA GLY A 151 15.97 -4.53 -16.46
C GLY A 151 16.96 -4.52 -17.63
N GLU A 152 16.79 -3.60 -18.59
CA GLU A 152 17.56 -3.51 -19.84
C GLU A 152 18.47 -2.26 -19.87
N LEU A 153 19.36 -2.13 -18.88
CA LEU A 153 20.26 -0.96 -18.78
C LEU A 153 21.42 -1.05 -19.77
N SER A 154 21.61 0.00 -20.58
CA SER A 154 22.81 0.18 -21.40
C SER A 154 23.96 0.82 -20.62
N ASN A 155 25.16 0.85 -21.20
CA ASN A 155 26.31 1.54 -20.60
C ASN A 155 26.07 3.04 -20.43
N GLU A 156 25.35 3.66 -21.37
CA GLU A 156 24.97 5.07 -21.33
C GLU A 156 24.02 5.34 -20.15
N ASN A 157 23.04 4.47 -19.92
CA ASN A 157 22.12 4.59 -18.79
C ASN A 157 22.87 4.48 -17.45
N ILE A 158 23.83 3.54 -17.35
CA ILE A 158 24.65 3.39 -16.16
C ILE A 158 25.52 4.63 -15.93
N ALA A 159 26.13 5.17 -16.98
CA ALA A 159 26.92 6.40 -16.90
C ALA A 159 26.05 7.59 -16.45
N PHE A 160 24.82 7.70 -16.97
CA PHE A 160 23.86 8.71 -16.55
C PHE A 160 23.51 8.57 -15.06
N LEU A 161 23.16 7.36 -14.58
CA LEU A 161 22.87 7.12 -13.17
C LEU A 161 24.04 7.48 -12.26
N ASN A 162 25.27 7.09 -12.63
CA ASN A 162 26.46 7.43 -11.86
C ASN A 162 26.73 8.93 -11.81
N SER A 163 26.33 9.69 -12.84
CA SER A 163 26.45 11.15 -12.84
C SER A 163 25.54 11.84 -11.81
N LEU A 164 24.52 11.13 -11.30
CA LEU A 164 23.58 11.64 -10.31
C LEU A 164 24.09 11.56 -8.87
N ASP A 165 25.24 10.91 -8.62
CA ASP A 165 25.89 10.82 -7.29
C ASP A 165 26.54 12.15 -6.81
N ARG A 166 26.24 13.24 -7.52
CA ARG A 166 26.66 14.59 -7.14
C ARG A 166 25.77 15.15 -6.01
N PRO A 167 26.29 16.05 -5.16
CA PRO A 167 25.48 16.74 -4.15
C PRO A 167 24.27 17.46 -4.75
N LEU A 168 23.18 17.50 -3.98
CA LEU A 168 21.97 18.23 -4.35
C LEU A 168 22.06 19.70 -3.88
N PRO A 169 21.60 20.68 -4.68
CA PRO A 169 21.63 22.09 -4.28
C PRO A 169 20.86 22.40 -2.98
N ASN A 170 19.81 21.63 -2.67
CA ASN A 170 18.96 21.78 -1.48
C ASN A 170 18.86 20.46 -0.70
N GLU A 171 19.99 19.79 -0.49
CA GLU A 171 20.06 18.46 0.15
C GLU A 171 19.32 18.39 1.49
N ASP A 172 19.37 19.45 2.30
CA ASP A 172 18.72 19.48 3.62
C ASP A 172 17.18 19.41 3.56
N THR A 173 16.59 19.75 2.43
CA THR A 173 15.13 19.66 2.21
C THR A 173 14.74 18.49 1.32
N ALA A 174 15.71 17.74 0.81
CA ALA A 174 15.47 16.64 -0.10
C ALA A 174 14.91 15.42 0.66
N VAL A 175 13.92 14.76 0.05
CA VAL A 175 13.42 13.48 0.54
C VAL A 175 14.44 12.39 0.19
N HIS A 176 14.93 11.69 1.21
CA HIS A 176 15.84 10.57 1.05
C HIS A 176 15.07 9.24 1.10
N LEU A 177 15.32 8.38 0.12
CA LEU A 177 14.67 7.06 0.01
C LEU A 177 15.70 5.97 0.30
N TYR A 178 15.33 5.04 1.19
CA TYR A 178 16.18 3.90 1.57
C TYR A 178 15.41 2.59 1.44
N ALA A 179 16.14 1.49 1.25
CA ALA A 179 15.54 0.17 1.10
C ALA A 179 15.03 -0.42 2.42
N ARG A 180 15.60 -0.04 3.57
CA ARG A 180 15.25 -0.60 4.89
C ARG A 180 14.84 0.51 5.84
N ASN A 181 13.83 0.23 6.67
CA ASN A 181 13.38 1.15 7.72
C ASN A 181 14.51 1.51 8.70
N TYR A 182 15.40 0.55 9.01
CA TYR A 182 16.55 0.81 9.88
C TYR A 182 17.46 1.94 9.36
N ASP A 183 17.69 1.98 8.04
CA ASP A 183 18.51 3.03 7.42
C ASP A 183 17.77 4.38 7.45
N VAL A 184 16.45 4.37 7.23
CA VAL A 184 15.58 5.55 7.37
C VAL A 184 15.64 6.11 8.80
N ASP A 185 15.53 5.23 9.81
CA ASP A 185 15.51 5.62 11.22
C ASP A 185 16.84 6.25 11.64
N ILE A 186 17.97 5.66 11.24
CA ILE A 186 19.31 6.23 11.48
C ILE A 186 19.44 7.61 10.83
N PHE A 187 19.07 7.73 9.55
CA PHE A 187 19.21 8.98 8.82
C PHE A 187 18.36 10.09 9.45
N ASN A 188 17.10 9.80 9.73
CA ASN A 188 16.17 10.76 10.34
C ASN A 188 16.62 11.16 11.74
N TYR A 189 17.08 10.20 12.56
CA TYR A 189 17.61 10.50 13.89
C TYR A 189 18.79 11.46 13.80
N ASN A 190 19.77 11.18 12.93
CA ASN A 190 20.93 12.05 12.74
C ASN A 190 20.54 13.45 12.25
N LYS A 191 19.56 13.57 11.34
CA LYS A 191 19.05 14.87 10.88
C LYS A 191 18.37 15.65 12.01
N ILE A 192 17.56 15.01 12.86
CA ILE A 192 16.94 15.68 14.02
C ILE A 192 18.00 16.22 14.98
N GLN A 193 19.06 15.46 15.26
CA GLN A 193 20.15 15.90 16.15
C GLN A 193 20.94 17.10 15.61
N GLN A 194 20.90 17.34 14.30
CA GLN A 194 21.57 18.48 13.67
C GLN A 194 20.72 19.77 13.69
N LEU A 195 19.41 19.67 13.98
CA LEU A 195 18.54 20.82 14.04
C LEU A 195 18.81 21.66 15.29
N GLN A 196 18.80 22.98 15.14
CA GLN A 196 18.86 23.90 16.26
C GLN A 196 17.48 24.03 16.91
N GLY A 197 17.43 23.94 18.24
CA GLY A 197 16.20 24.10 19.01
C GLY A 197 16.14 23.16 20.21
N GLU A 198 15.03 23.20 20.93
CA GLU A 198 14.75 22.27 22.01
C GLU A 198 14.08 21.01 21.47
N LEU A 199 14.55 19.84 21.91
CA LEU A 199 13.94 18.56 21.56
C LEU A 199 12.59 18.42 22.28
N GLU A 200 11.50 18.50 21.52
CA GLU A 200 10.18 18.16 22.03
C GLU A 200 9.86 16.68 21.81
N THR A 201 9.47 15.99 22.88
CA THR A 201 9.10 14.57 22.82
C THR A 201 7.60 14.40 23.02
N TYR A 202 6.95 13.75 22.06
CA TYR A 202 5.52 13.44 22.10
C TYR A 202 5.35 11.97 22.53
N LYS A 203 4.89 11.76 23.77
CA LYS A 203 4.58 10.40 24.26
C LYS A 203 3.20 9.98 23.78
N VAL A 204 3.13 8.82 23.14
CA VAL A 204 1.86 8.20 22.71
C VAL A 204 1.36 7.29 23.82
N ASN A 205 0.04 7.26 24.03
CA ASN A 205 -0.63 6.32 24.92
C ASN A 205 -1.62 5.47 24.10
N ASP A 206 -1.27 4.21 23.88
CA ASP A 206 -2.11 3.28 23.13
C ASP A 206 -3.16 2.63 24.05
N VAL A 207 -4.41 2.59 23.59
CA VAL A 207 -5.53 1.95 24.31
C VAL A 207 -6.16 0.87 23.43
N GLY A 208 -6.56 -0.26 24.02
CA GLY A 208 -7.14 -1.38 23.29
C GLY A 208 -7.17 -2.67 24.12
N SER A 209 -7.57 -3.78 23.51
CA SER A 209 -7.52 -5.07 24.21
C SER A 209 -6.07 -5.49 24.50
N ASP A 210 -5.83 -6.08 25.67
CA ASP A 210 -4.49 -6.51 26.12
C ASP A 210 -3.80 -7.45 25.11
N PHE A 211 -4.58 -8.27 24.39
CA PHE A 211 -4.08 -9.12 23.31
C PHE A 211 -3.43 -8.32 22.17
N TYR A 212 -4.09 -7.24 21.72
CA TYR A 212 -3.59 -6.39 20.64
C TYR A 212 -2.44 -5.51 21.12
N LEU A 213 -2.53 -4.92 22.32
CA LEU A 213 -1.48 -4.07 22.88
C LEU A 213 -0.14 -4.79 23.01
N ARG A 214 -0.12 -6.07 23.39
CA ARG A 214 1.12 -6.85 23.52
C ARG A 214 1.71 -7.32 22.19
N LYS A 215 0.88 -7.50 21.16
CA LYS A 215 1.28 -8.06 19.86
C LYS A 215 1.62 -7.02 18.82
N PHE A 216 1.11 -5.79 19.00
CA PHE A 216 1.27 -4.65 18.10
C PHE A 216 2.11 -3.52 18.71
N LEU A 217 2.86 -3.78 19.79
CA LEU A 217 3.91 -2.85 20.22
C LEU A 217 4.76 -2.54 18.98
N ALA A 218 4.68 -1.30 18.51
CA ALA A 218 5.65 -0.82 17.55
C ALA A 218 7.00 -1.04 18.21
N GLN A 219 7.81 -1.97 17.69
CA GLN A 219 9.23 -2.02 18.01
C GLN A 219 9.88 -0.79 17.39
N ARG A 220 9.55 0.39 17.91
CA ARG A 220 10.33 1.59 17.70
C ARG A 220 11.36 1.60 18.81
N ILE A 221 12.44 0.88 18.52
CA ILE A 221 13.67 0.99 19.29
C ILE A 221 14.19 2.41 19.00
N TRP A 222 13.78 3.37 19.82
CA TRP A 222 14.58 4.56 20.03
C TRP A 222 15.63 4.16 21.07
N VAL A 223 16.84 3.83 20.60
CA VAL A 223 18.02 3.88 21.50
C VAL A 223 18.47 5.32 21.54
#